data_AF-A0A2N9MAH8-F1
#
_entry.id   AF-A0A2N9MAH8-F1
#
_cell.length_a   1.000
_cell.length_b   1.000
_cell.length_c   1.000
_cell.angle_alpha   90.00
_cell.angle_beta   90.00
_cell.angle_gamma   90.00
#
_symmetry.space_group_name_H-M   'P 1'
#
loop_
_entity.id
_entity.type
_entity.pdbx_description
1 polymer ?
#
loop_
_entity_poly.entity_id
_entity_poly.type
_entity_poly.pdbx_seq_one_letter_code
_entity_poly.pdbx_strand_id
1 'polypeptide(L)'
;MGKFVKFALAAALAGAAAAQPPMVRLNVDAFDGHGQPIGDLTKADFQLQDAGKDQAIAFFHAAARTPGVFSHATVVLFDLLNADITNRAFSSDEIVHSLQPRETSDFLYFYLLTPDIKLQPVHPLPNSVADVRPADTPWTKNIRPLLDDALKNANRLRQSGLIEDDRVRRTYEALTQVVSTIAMIPGRKNIVWISRGIPISLRLASGGEEIDYKPLVRKFAEACAQAKVTVYTVNPSTSAVPSASDLASVETLQQISNFTGGRLFTSNSIGKAVAQAADAWRGNYTIGYYPAADNWDGKLHKVKVSSGRRGMDLLFPEGYYADRPDATAAMRGALQAAVSSPFDSPEMRVRVTDTKGHLQIRVDYADALVTEKDGHFTASLVMTVVDYTAKGPKSIAPPAAMNVSMTEEQRAAAMKDGILLTQDHPAAEGIERLRVIVYDPATNLVGSMMVPVG
;
A
#
# COMPACT_ATOMS: atom_id res chain seq x y z
N MET A 1 9.50 -19.50 13.54
CA MET A 1 10.27 -19.09 12.35
C MET A 1 11.29 -17.96 12.55
N GLY A 2 11.14 -17.01 13.48
CA GLY A 2 11.88 -15.72 13.41
C GLY A 2 13.41 -15.67 13.65
N LYS A 3 14.07 -16.71 14.19
CA LYS A 3 15.53 -16.68 14.45
C LYS A 3 16.39 -17.17 13.28
N PHE A 4 15.93 -18.15 12.48
CA PHE A 4 16.66 -18.69 11.33
C PHE A 4 16.66 -17.75 10.12
N VAL A 5 15.65 -16.88 9.99
CA VAL A 5 15.53 -15.89 8.90
C VAL A 5 16.59 -14.80 8.99
N LYS A 6 17.12 -14.46 10.18
CA LYS A 6 18.01 -13.29 10.34
C LYS A 6 19.39 -13.44 9.70
N PHE A 7 20.03 -14.61 9.81
CA PHE A 7 21.41 -14.82 9.34
C PHE A 7 21.50 -15.03 7.83
N ALA A 8 20.54 -15.76 7.24
CA ALA A 8 20.49 -15.97 5.79
C ALA A 8 20.21 -14.67 5.01
N LEU A 9 19.41 -13.78 5.59
CA LEU A 9 19.01 -12.53 4.95
C LEU A 9 20.21 -11.60 4.68
N ALA A 10 21.16 -11.50 5.62
CA ALA A 10 22.33 -10.64 5.49
C ALA A 10 23.27 -11.09 4.35
N ALA A 11 23.42 -12.40 4.14
CA ALA A 11 24.22 -12.94 3.04
C ALA A 11 23.56 -12.72 1.67
N ALA A 12 22.23 -12.87 1.58
CA ALA A 12 21.48 -12.58 0.36
C ALA A 12 21.57 -11.10 -0.05
N LEU A 13 21.53 -10.18 0.94
CA LEU A 13 21.73 -8.74 0.69
C LEU A 13 23.17 -8.38 0.32
N ALA A 14 24.18 -8.98 0.95
CA ALA A 14 25.58 -8.71 0.60
C ALA A 14 25.88 -9.06 -0.87
N GLY A 15 25.20 -10.09 -1.42
CA GLY A 15 25.31 -10.47 -2.83
C GLY A 15 24.46 -9.65 -3.81
N ALA A 16 23.36 -9.03 -3.35
CA ALA A 16 22.38 -8.34 -4.20
C ALA A 16 22.37 -6.79 -4.07
N ALA A 17 22.81 -6.23 -2.94
CA ALA A 17 22.66 -4.81 -2.61
C ALA A 17 23.96 -3.99 -2.70
N ALA A 18 25.11 -4.61 -2.95
CA ALA A 18 26.42 -3.98 -2.73
C ALA A 18 26.80 -2.83 -3.69
N ALA A 19 25.92 -2.33 -4.57
CA ALA A 19 26.32 -1.33 -5.56
C ALA A 19 25.30 -0.25 -5.96
N GLN A 20 24.03 -0.30 -5.54
CA GLN A 20 23.04 0.65 -6.03
C GLN A 20 22.69 1.74 -5.00
N PRO A 21 22.65 3.03 -5.41
CA PRO A 21 22.18 4.09 -4.53
C PRO A 21 20.71 3.83 -4.13
N PRO A 22 20.27 4.28 -2.95
CA PRO A 22 18.87 4.13 -2.55
C PRO A 22 17.95 4.85 -3.53
N MET A 23 16.88 4.16 -3.96
CA MET A 23 15.87 4.68 -4.87
C MET A 23 14.69 5.27 -4.09
N VAL A 24 14.28 6.49 -4.44
CA VAL A 24 12.99 7.03 -4.02
C VAL A 24 11.92 6.57 -5.01
N ARG A 25 10.80 6.11 -4.47
CA ARG A 25 9.70 5.55 -5.25
C ARG A 25 8.40 6.25 -4.89
N LEU A 26 7.66 6.62 -5.92
CA LEU A 26 6.41 7.34 -5.80
C LEU A 26 5.33 6.51 -6.49
N ASN A 27 4.23 6.28 -5.77
CA ASN A 27 3.01 5.83 -6.40
C ASN A 27 2.28 7.05 -6.94
N VAL A 28 1.91 7.00 -8.21
CA VAL A 28 1.20 8.08 -8.90
C VAL A 28 -0.11 7.52 -9.44
N ASP A 29 -1.22 8.10 -9.05
CA ASP A 29 -2.51 7.83 -9.66
C ASP A 29 -2.83 8.93 -10.65
N ALA A 30 -3.22 8.56 -11.87
CA ALA A 30 -3.60 9.50 -12.90
C ALA A 30 -5.11 9.45 -13.14
N PHE A 31 -5.74 10.62 -13.13
CA PHE A 31 -7.15 10.80 -13.45
C PHE A 31 -7.32 11.85 -14.54
N ASP A 32 -8.42 11.74 -15.30
CA ASP A 32 -8.87 12.81 -16.20
C ASP A 32 -9.66 13.89 -15.44
N GLY A 33 -10.07 14.95 -16.14
CA GLY A 33 -10.89 16.02 -15.57
C GLY A 33 -12.27 15.59 -15.05
N HIS A 34 -12.70 14.36 -15.32
CA HIS A 34 -13.94 13.75 -14.81
C HIS A 34 -13.68 12.80 -13.63
N GLY A 35 -12.43 12.65 -13.19
CA GLY A 35 -12.05 11.73 -12.11
C GLY A 35 -11.97 10.27 -12.54
N GLN A 36 -11.95 9.98 -13.85
CA GLN A 36 -11.77 8.63 -14.36
C GLN A 36 -10.29 8.27 -14.43
N PRO A 37 -9.88 7.04 -14.04
CA PRO A 37 -8.48 6.64 -14.04
C PRO A 37 -7.92 6.52 -15.46
N ILE A 38 -6.74 7.10 -15.69
CA ILE A 38 -5.99 7.02 -16.94
C ILE A 38 -4.94 5.93 -16.82
N GLY A 39 -5.06 4.88 -17.62
CA GLY A 39 -4.22 3.67 -17.53
C GLY A 39 -3.25 3.44 -18.68
N ASP A 40 -3.16 4.36 -19.63
CA ASP A 40 -2.37 4.24 -20.87
C ASP A 40 -1.06 5.07 -20.86
N LEU A 41 -0.75 5.77 -19.76
CA LEU A 41 0.47 6.59 -19.66
C LEU A 41 1.74 5.74 -19.67
N THR A 42 2.78 6.35 -20.23
CA THR A 42 4.13 5.82 -20.35
C THR A 42 5.11 6.66 -19.53
N LYS A 43 6.33 6.15 -19.33
CA LYS A 43 7.43 6.91 -18.69
C LYS A 43 7.62 8.31 -19.28
N ALA A 44 7.49 8.45 -20.60
CA ALA A 44 7.72 9.71 -21.31
C ALA A 44 6.66 10.79 -21.01
N ASP A 45 5.49 10.38 -20.50
CA ASP A 45 4.43 11.31 -20.13
C ASP A 45 4.73 12.05 -18.83
N PHE A 46 5.71 11.61 -18.04
CA PHE A 46 5.99 12.15 -16.70
C PHE A 46 7.27 12.98 -16.65
N GLN A 47 7.20 14.05 -15.86
CA GLN A 47 8.34 14.85 -15.42
C GLN A 47 8.37 14.86 -13.89
N LEU A 48 9.57 14.76 -13.33
CA LEU A 48 9.78 14.61 -11.90
C LEU A 48 10.78 15.66 -11.39
N GLN A 49 10.44 16.29 -10.28
CA GLN A 49 11.34 17.18 -9.54
C GLN A 49 11.43 16.75 -8.08
N ASP A 50 12.63 16.87 -7.54
CA ASP A 50 12.95 16.64 -6.13
C ASP A 50 13.70 17.86 -5.59
N ALA A 51 13.18 18.47 -4.52
CA ALA A 51 13.67 19.73 -3.96
C ALA A 51 13.84 20.84 -5.04
N GLY A 52 12.95 20.85 -6.03
CA GLY A 52 12.95 21.80 -7.15
C GLY A 52 13.96 21.48 -8.26
N LYS A 53 14.70 20.37 -8.20
CA LYS A 53 15.65 19.93 -9.23
C LYS A 53 15.05 18.80 -10.06
N ASP A 54 15.16 18.89 -11.38
CA ASP A 54 14.70 17.84 -12.28
C ASP A 54 15.44 16.51 -12.02
N GLN A 55 14.68 15.41 -12.04
CA GLN A 55 15.19 14.07 -11.80
C GLN A 55 14.92 13.18 -13.01
N ALA A 56 15.90 12.36 -13.38
CA ALA A 56 15.70 11.32 -14.38
C ALA A 56 14.88 10.18 -13.76
N ILE A 57 13.77 9.82 -14.41
CA ILE A 57 13.01 8.62 -14.04
C ILE A 57 13.88 7.40 -14.38
N ALA A 58 14.34 6.68 -13.37
CA ALA A 58 15.15 5.49 -13.50
C ALA A 58 14.29 4.23 -13.66
N PHE A 59 13.14 4.21 -12.99
CA PHE A 59 12.22 3.08 -12.97
C PHE A 59 10.79 3.56 -13.24
N PHE A 60 10.05 2.81 -14.06
CA PHE A 60 8.65 3.06 -14.36
C PHE A 60 7.92 1.73 -14.45
N HIS A 61 6.85 1.59 -13.68
CA HIS A 61 6.03 0.38 -13.67
C HIS A 61 4.56 0.77 -13.64
N ALA A 62 3.80 0.34 -14.65
CA ALA A 62 2.34 0.43 -14.63
C ALA A 62 1.79 -0.81 -13.93
N ALA A 63 0.87 -0.62 -12.97
CA ALA A 63 0.35 -1.72 -12.18
C ALA A 63 -0.26 -2.81 -13.09
N ALA A 64 0.20 -4.05 -12.90
CA ALA A 64 -0.26 -5.19 -13.70
C ALA A 64 -1.77 -5.42 -13.52
N ARG A 65 -2.50 -5.47 -14.64
CA ARG A 65 -3.93 -5.81 -14.68
C ARG A 65 -4.07 -7.31 -14.96
N THR A 66 -3.85 -8.14 -13.94
CA THR A 66 -4.04 -9.59 -14.09
C THR A 66 -5.47 -9.96 -13.66
N PRO A 67 -6.36 -10.38 -14.58
CA PRO A 67 -7.70 -10.79 -14.22
C PRO A 67 -7.67 -11.91 -13.17
N GLY A 68 -8.54 -11.81 -12.16
CA GLY A 68 -8.66 -12.83 -11.10
C GLY A 68 -7.58 -12.78 -10.01
N VAL A 69 -6.63 -11.84 -10.06
CA VAL A 69 -5.63 -11.68 -9.00
C VAL A 69 -6.04 -10.57 -8.03
N PHE A 70 -6.01 -10.88 -6.74
CA PHE A 70 -6.29 -9.92 -5.68
C PHE A 70 -5.11 -8.94 -5.54
N SER A 71 -5.21 -7.78 -6.20
CA SER A 71 -4.10 -6.84 -6.38
C SER A 71 -4.31 -5.46 -5.76
N HIS A 72 -5.47 -5.24 -5.14
CA HIS A 72 -5.81 -3.98 -4.51
C HIS A 72 -6.88 -4.15 -3.43
N ALA A 73 -6.99 -3.17 -2.54
CA ALA A 73 -8.08 -3.08 -1.57
C ALA A 73 -8.38 -1.63 -1.22
N THR A 74 -9.65 -1.31 -1.01
CA THR A 74 -10.11 -0.03 -0.48
C THR A 74 -10.84 -0.26 0.84
N VAL A 75 -10.32 0.29 1.92
CA VAL A 75 -10.97 0.26 3.25
C VAL A 75 -11.64 1.60 3.49
N VAL A 76 -12.96 1.61 3.63
CA VAL A 76 -13.70 2.72 4.21
C VAL A 76 -13.54 2.63 5.72
N LEU A 77 -13.07 3.72 6.33
CA LEU A 77 -12.92 3.85 7.77
C LEU A 77 -13.80 5.00 8.25
N PHE A 78 -14.93 4.68 8.87
CA PHE A 78 -15.80 5.68 9.48
C PHE A 78 -15.40 5.93 10.92
N ASP A 79 -14.87 7.12 11.18
CA ASP A 79 -14.25 7.49 12.43
C ASP A 79 -15.29 8.01 13.44
N LEU A 80 -15.83 7.09 14.25
CA LEU A 80 -16.76 7.44 15.32
C LEU A 80 -16.06 7.97 16.58
N LEU A 81 -14.75 7.76 16.69
CA LEU A 81 -13.93 8.32 17.78
C LEU A 81 -13.82 9.84 17.66
N ASN A 82 -13.72 10.35 16.43
CA ASN A 82 -13.56 11.78 16.14
C ASN A 82 -14.79 12.41 15.44
N ALA A 83 -15.87 11.66 15.27
CA ALA A 83 -17.12 12.17 14.68
C ALA A 83 -17.88 13.11 15.63
N ASP A 84 -18.60 14.06 15.03
CA ASP A 84 -19.68 14.76 15.73
C ASP A 84 -20.91 13.86 15.82
N ILE A 85 -21.53 13.79 17.00
CA ILE A 85 -22.78 13.03 17.18
C ILE A 85 -23.91 13.56 16.29
N THR A 86 -23.92 14.87 15.99
CA THR A 86 -24.93 15.52 15.15
C THR A 86 -24.80 15.14 13.68
N ASN A 87 -23.56 15.04 13.16
CA ASN A 87 -23.29 14.69 11.76
C ASN A 87 -23.22 13.18 11.51
N ARG A 88 -23.26 12.36 12.58
CA ARG A 88 -23.14 10.90 12.46
C ARG A 88 -24.30 10.28 11.68
N ALA A 89 -25.54 10.69 11.94
CA ALA A 89 -26.71 10.18 11.23
C ALA A 89 -26.64 10.55 9.74
N PHE A 90 -26.33 11.83 9.47
CA PHE A 90 -26.15 12.33 8.12
C PHE A 90 -25.05 11.56 7.33
N SER A 91 -23.88 11.40 7.93
CA SER A 91 -22.76 10.66 7.31
C SER A 91 -23.13 9.20 7.05
N SER A 92 -23.87 8.57 7.97
CA SER A 92 -24.33 7.19 7.80
C SER A 92 -25.30 7.06 6.63
N ASP A 93 -26.24 7.99 6.50
CA ASP A 93 -27.18 8.02 5.38
C ASP A 93 -26.51 8.33 4.04
N GLU A 94 -25.50 9.21 4.03
CA GLU A 94 -24.69 9.48 2.84
C GLU A 94 -23.87 8.26 2.42
N ILE A 95 -23.25 7.55 3.38
CA ILE A 95 -22.54 6.28 3.12
C ILE A 95 -23.50 5.28 2.49
N VAL A 96 -24.68 5.08 3.07
CA VAL A 96 -25.68 4.15 2.53
C VAL A 96 -26.08 4.56 1.11
N HIS A 97 -26.46 5.82 0.89
CA HIS A 97 -26.83 6.32 -0.45
C HIS A 97 -25.71 6.15 -1.48
N SER A 98 -24.45 6.33 -1.06
CA SER A 98 -23.29 6.26 -1.93
C SER A 98 -22.88 4.84 -2.28
N LEU A 99 -23.00 3.91 -1.33
CA LEU A 99 -22.52 2.54 -1.50
C LEU A 99 -23.60 1.61 -2.05
N GLN A 100 -24.85 1.77 -1.64
CA GLN A 100 -25.94 0.85 -2.00
C GLN A 100 -26.12 0.63 -3.52
N PRO A 101 -25.97 1.66 -4.39
CA PRO A 101 -26.10 1.48 -5.84
C PRO A 101 -24.90 0.81 -6.52
N ARG A 102 -23.81 0.51 -5.79
CA ARG A 102 -22.59 -0.04 -6.39
C ARG A 102 -22.80 -1.49 -6.81
N GLU A 103 -22.58 -1.76 -8.10
CA GLU A 103 -22.61 -3.11 -8.67
C GLU A 103 -21.30 -3.88 -8.47
N THR A 104 -20.20 -3.22 -8.08
CA THR A 104 -18.91 -3.86 -7.78
C THR A 104 -18.43 -3.47 -6.39
N SER A 105 -18.15 -4.47 -5.54
CA SER A 105 -17.70 -4.27 -4.17
C SER A 105 -16.62 -5.26 -3.70
N ASP A 106 -16.05 -6.06 -4.60
CA ASP A 106 -15.20 -7.22 -4.25
C ASP A 106 -13.94 -6.84 -3.47
N PHE A 107 -13.44 -5.62 -3.68
CA PHE A 107 -12.24 -5.07 -3.04
C PHE A 107 -12.56 -3.92 -2.09
N LEU A 108 -13.84 -3.73 -1.75
CA LEU A 108 -14.31 -2.65 -0.88
C LEU A 108 -14.68 -3.22 0.49
N TYR A 109 -13.97 -2.74 1.51
CA TYR A 109 -14.12 -3.15 2.91
C TYR A 109 -14.56 -1.97 3.76
N PHE A 110 -15.22 -2.24 4.88
CA PHE A 110 -15.78 -1.18 5.70
C PHE A 110 -15.67 -1.49 7.19
N TYR A 111 -15.04 -0.57 7.92
CA TYR A 111 -14.87 -0.60 9.36
C TYR A 111 -15.34 0.71 10.00
N LEU A 112 -15.79 0.59 11.25
CA LEU A 112 -16.00 1.70 12.16
C LEU A 112 -14.79 1.77 13.11
N LEU A 113 -14.20 2.95 13.27
CA LEU A 113 -13.30 3.22 14.40
C LEU A 113 -14.16 3.68 15.57
N THR A 114 -14.35 2.83 16.57
CA THR A 114 -15.25 3.08 17.70
C THR A 114 -14.62 4.00 18.75
N PRO A 115 -15.42 4.64 19.63
CA PRO A 115 -14.90 5.49 20.70
C PRO A 115 -14.00 4.79 21.73
N ASP A 116 -14.11 3.47 21.90
CA ASP A 116 -13.18 2.66 22.71
C ASP A 116 -11.95 2.19 21.94
N ILE A 117 -11.82 2.63 20.68
CA ILE A 117 -10.65 2.49 19.81
C ILE A 117 -10.49 1.05 19.33
N LYS A 118 -11.61 0.49 18.89
CA LYS A 118 -11.68 -0.80 18.20
C LYS A 118 -12.07 -0.57 16.75
N LEU A 119 -11.56 -1.46 15.90
CA LEU A 119 -12.02 -1.58 14.52
C LEU A 119 -13.19 -2.57 14.51
N GLN A 120 -14.40 -2.04 14.45
CA GLN A 120 -15.62 -2.83 14.33
C GLN A 120 -15.93 -3.04 12.84
N PRO A 121 -15.90 -4.29 12.33
CA PRO A 121 -16.21 -4.54 10.93
C PRO A 121 -17.71 -4.33 10.64
N VAL A 122 -17.98 -3.65 9.52
CA VAL A 122 -19.26 -3.71 8.79
C VAL A 122 -19.13 -4.75 7.67
N HIS A 123 -18.01 -4.70 6.94
CA HIS A 123 -17.59 -5.70 5.97
C HIS A 123 -16.06 -5.91 6.08
N PRO A 124 -15.59 -7.02 6.68
CA PRO A 124 -14.18 -7.22 6.99
C PRO A 124 -13.35 -7.57 5.76
N LEU A 125 -12.05 -7.29 5.84
CA LEU A 125 -11.04 -7.83 4.94
C LEU A 125 -11.06 -9.37 4.94
N PRO A 126 -10.78 -10.01 3.79
CA PRO A 126 -10.67 -11.46 3.69
C PRO A 126 -9.49 -11.97 4.50
N ASN A 127 -9.66 -13.12 5.15
CA ASN A 127 -8.58 -13.78 5.89
C ASN A 127 -7.82 -14.79 5.00
N SER A 128 -8.42 -15.19 3.87
CA SER A 128 -7.85 -16.16 2.94
C SER A 128 -8.31 -15.92 1.49
N VAL A 129 -7.62 -16.56 0.53
CA VAL A 129 -8.05 -16.59 -0.89
C VAL A 129 -9.45 -17.16 -1.05
N ALA A 130 -9.86 -18.10 -0.19
CA ALA A 130 -11.19 -18.69 -0.25
C ALA A 130 -12.31 -17.69 0.11
N ASP A 131 -12.00 -16.66 0.89
CA ASP A 131 -12.93 -15.59 1.27
C ASP A 131 -13.10 -14.56 0.15
N VAL A 132 -12.16 -14.51 -0.80
CA VAL A 132 -12.21 -13.65 -1.99
C VAL A 132 -12.98 -14.37 -3.09
N ARG A 133 -14.29 -14.49 -2.92
CA ARG A 133 -15.19 -14.89 -4.01
C ARG A 133 -16.11 -13.72 -4.32
N PRO A 134 -16.21 -13.29 -5.60
CA PRO A 134 -17.23 -12.34 -6.00
C PRO A 134 -18.58 -12.89 -5.55
N ALA A 135 -19.29 -12.13 -4.73
CA ALA A 135 -20.63 -12.51 -4.32
C ALA A 135 -21.57 -12.34 -5.52
N ASP A 136 -22.53 -13.26 -5.72
CA ASP A 136 -23.56 -13.12 -6.76
C ASP A 136 -24.32 -11.79 -6.64
N THR A 137 -24.39 -11.26 -5.41
CA THR A 137 -24.95 -9.95 -5.09
C THR A 137 -23.94 -9.15 -4.25
N PRO A 138 -23.57 -7.92 -4.67
CA PRO A 138 -22.70 -7.05 -3.88
C PRO A 138 -23.23 -6.84 -2.47
N TRP A 139 -22.34 -6.97 -1.46
CA TRP A 139 -22.71 -6.78 -0.05
C TRP A 139 -23.27 -5.37 0.22
N THR A 140 -22.87 -4.41 -0.61
CA THR A 140 -23.33 -3.02 -0.56
C THR A 140 -24.83 -2.88 -0.76
N LYS A 141 -25.50 -3.80 -1.48
CA LYS A 141 -26.98 -3.79 -1.60
C LYS A 141 -27.66 -3.97 -0.23
N ASN A 142 -26.97 -4.61 0.71
CA ASN A 142 -27.39 -4.83 2.10
C ASN A 142 -26.65 -3.91 3.10
N ILE A 143 -26.07 -2.78 2.65
CA ILE A 143 -25.26 -1.89 3.50
C ILE A 143 -26.01 -1.39 4.74
N ARG A 144 -27.29 -1.01 4.61
CA ARG A 144 -28.04 -0.37 5.70
C ARG A 144 -28.16 -1.27 6.94
N PRO A 145 -28.71 -2.50 6.85
CA PRO A 145 -28.78 -3.37 8.03
C PRO A 145 -27.40 -3.71 8.60
N LEU A 146 -26.37 -3.90 7.76
CA LEU A 146 -25.00 -4.16 8.21
C LEU A 146 -24.42 -3.00 9.03
N LEU A 147 -24.59 -1.77 8.52
CA LEU A 147 -24.11 -0.56 9.19
C LEU A 147 -24.88 -0.31 10.49
N ASP A 148 -26.21 -0.46 10.48
CA ASP A 148 -27.04 -0.27 11.67
C ASP A 148 -26.64 -1.20 12.81
N ASP A 149 -26.38 -2.48 12.51
CA ASP A 149 -25.95 -3.46 13.51
C ASP A 149 -24.55 -3.16 14.05
N ALA A 150 -23.61 -2.78 13.18
CA ALA A 150 -22.28 -2.36 13.60
C ALA A 150 -22.32 -1.10 14.48
N LEU A 151 -23.17 -0.11 14.15
CA LEU A 151 -23.35 1.12 14.93
C LEU A 151 -23.99 0.84 16.30
N LYS A 152 -24.97 -0.07 16.39
CA LYS A 152 -25.56 -0.51 17.66
C LYS A 152 -24.50 -1.13 18.57
N ASN A 153 -23.65 -2.00 18.02
CA ASN A 153 -22.56 -2.64 18.75
C ASN A 153 -21.51 -1.62 19.21
N ALA A 154 -21.13 -0.67 18.34
CA ALA A 154 -20.21 0.41 18.68
C ALA A 154 -20.74 1.29 19.84
N ASN A 155 -22.05 1.56 19.88
CA ASN A 155 -22.68 2.41 20.90
C ASN A 155 -22.78 1.74 22.29
N ARG A 156 -22.72 0.41 22.36
CA ARG A 156 -22.67 -0.32 23.65
C ARG A 156 -21.33 -0.14 24.37
N LEU A 157 -20.32 0.34 23.67
CA LEU A 157 -18.98 0.60 24.18
C LEU A 157 -18.98 2.03 24.73
N ARG A 158 -18.93 2.20 26.07
CA ARG A 158 -19.00 3.51 26.72
C ARG A 158 -17.85 4.40 26.25
N GLN A 159 -18.15 5.67 25.95
CA GLN A 159 -17.12 6.69 25.79
C GLN A 159 -16.31 6.77 27.09
N SER A 160 -15.01 6.53 26.99
CA SER A 160 -14.07 6.98 28.01
C SER A 160 -13.99 8.50 27.88
N GLY A 161 -14.00 9.22 29.01
CA GLY A 161 -13.75 10.67 29.04
C GLY A 161 -12.29 10.97 28.72
N LEU A 162 -11.86 10.61 27.51
CA LEU A 162 -10.50 10.84 27.03
C LEU A 162 -10.27 12.34 26.96
N ILE A 163 -9.20 12.81 27.59
CA ILE A 163 -8.68 14.14 27.33
C ILE A 163 -8.18 14.22 25.88
N GLU A 164 -8.13 15.42 25.33
CA GLU A 164 -7.86 15.61 23.89
C GLU A 164 -6.54 14.99 23.43
N ASP A 165 -5.47 15.08 24.25
CA ASP A 165 -4.17 14.46 23.93
C ASP A 165 -4.27 12.93 23.77
N ASP A 166 -4.91 12.25 24.72
CA ASP A 166 -5.11 10.80 24.66
C ASP A 166 -5.92 10.39 23.43
N ARG A 167 -6.96 11.16 23.08
CA ARG A 167 -7.76 10.91 21.88
C ARG A 167 -6.92 11.01 20.61
N VAL A 168 -6.08 12.04 20.50
CA VAL A 168 -5.21 12.24 19.32
C VAL A 168 -4.20 11.11 19.19
N ARG A 169 -3.48 10.79 20.28
CA ARG A 169 -2.46 9.72 20.27
C ARG A 169 -3.07 8.38 19.90
N ARG A 170 -4.18 8.01 20.53
CA ARG A 170 -4.83 6.73 20.25
C ARG A 170 -5.49 6.68 18.87
N THR A 171 -5.87 7.82 18.27
CA THR A 171 -6.30 7.86 16.86
C THR A 171 -5.16 7.45 15.94
N TYR A 172 -3.94 7.98 16.13
CA TYR A 172 -2.79 7.57 15.33
C TYR A 172 -2.41 6.10 15.53
N GLU A 173 -2.53 5.58 16.75
CA GLU A 173 -2.35 4.14 17.04
C GLU A 173 -3.35 3.29 16.25
N ALA A 174 -4.64 3.67 16.27
CA ALA A 174 -5.68 2.98 15.52
C ALA A 174 -5.46 3.05 14.00
N LEU A 175 -5.11 4.22 13.46
CA LEU A 175 -4.79 4.38 12.05
C LEU A 175 -3.59 3.50 11.64
N THR A 176 -2.56 3.43 12.47
CA THR A 176 -1.41 2.54 12.26
C THR A 176 -1.82 1.06 12.30
N GLN A 177 -2.76 0.68 13.17
CA GLN A 177 -3.31 -0.67 13.22
C GLN A 177 -4.12 -1.01 11.95
N VAL A 178 -4.87 -0.06 11.39
CA VAL A 178 -5.56 -0.25 10.10
C VAL A 178 -4.53 -0.49 9.00
N VAL A 179 -3.46 0.31 8.94
CA VAL A 179 -2.36 0.13 7.97
C VAL A 179 -1.71 -1.25 8.10
N SER A 180 -1.44 -1.70 9.33
CA SER A 180 -0.89 -3.04 9.58
C SER A 180 -1.83 -4.16 9.11
N THR A 181 -3.14 -3.99 9.32
CA THR A 181 -4.16 -4.97 8.93
C THR A 181 -4.27 -5.07 7.41
N ILE A 182 -4.34 -3.93 6.71
CA ILE A 182 -4.44 -3.89 5.26
C ILE A 182 -3.12 -4.26 4.57
N ALA A 183 -1.96 -4.12 5.24
CA ALA A 183 -0.65 -4.49 4.69
C ALA A 183 -0.51 -5.96 4.29
N MET A 184 -1.37 -6.85 4.80
CA MET A 184 -1.44 -8.26 4.36
C MET A 184 -1.95 -8.41 2.93
N ILE A 185 -2.66 -7.41 2.41
CA ILE A 185 -3.13 -7.38 1.03
C ILE A 185 -1.98 -6.91 0.13
N PRO A 186 -1.63 -7.66 -0.92
CA PRO A 186 -0.60 -7.24 -1.86
C PRO A 186 -1.11 -6.14 -2.80
N GLY A 187 -0.18 -5.38 -3.39
CA GLY A 187 -0.50 -4.35 -4.38
C GLY A 187 -1.09 -3.06 -3.80
N ARG A 188 -1.91 -2.35 -4.58
CA ARG A 188 -2.34 -0.96 -4.26
C ARG A 188 -3.44 -0.94 -3.21
N LYS A 189 -3.22 -0.23 -2.11
CA LYS A 189 -4.19 -0.16 -1.01
C LYS A 189 -4.62 1.27 -0.73
N ASN A 190 -5.90 1.44 -0.44
CA ASN A 190 -6.47 2.75 -0.15
C ASN A 190 -7.24 2.70 1.18
N ILE A 191 -7.14 3.78 1.95
CA ILE A 191 -8.03 4.06 3.07
C ILE A 191 -8.85 5.29 2.71
N VAL A 192 -10.17 5.20 2.81
CA VAL A 192 -11.08 6.35 2.79
C VAL A 192 -11.43 6.68 4.24
N TRP A 193 -10.72 7.64 4.83
CA TRP A 193 -10.88 8.02 6.23
C TRP A 193 -11.92 9.13 6.35
N ILE A 194 -13.12 8.78 6.81
CA ILE A 194 -14.24 9.69 7.03
C ILE A 194 -14.15 10.19 8.47
N SER A 195 -13.67 11.41 8.66
CA SER A 195 -13.36 11.97 9.98
C SER A 195 -13.44 13.49 9.99
N ARG A 196 -13.68 14.09 11.15
CA ARG A 196 -13.45 15.54 11.34
C ARG A 196 -11.96 15.90 11.43
N GLY A 197 -11.10 14.89 11.49
CA GLY A 197 -9.67 15.03 11.70
C GLY A 197 -9.30 15.11 13.18
N ILE A 198 -8.01 15.29 13.40
CA ILE A 198 -7.36 15.50 14.69
C ILE A 198 -6.37 16.66 14.51
N PRO A 199 -6.10 17.47 15.53
CA PRO A 199 -5.15 18.58 15.38
C PRO A 199 -3.71 18.11 15.10
N ILE A 200 -2.95 18.88 14.32
CA ILE A 200 -1.50 18.68 14.12
C ILE A 200 -0.67 19.20 15.31
N SER A 201 -1.20 20.14 16.07
CA SER A 201 -0.65 20.62 17.33
C SER A 201 -1.77 21.04 18.27
N LEU A 202 -1.54 20.89 19.57
CA LEU A 202 -2.54 21.19 20.59
C LEU A 202 -1.96 22.10 21.67
N ARG A 203 -2.54 23.29 21.82
CA ARG A 203 -2.23 24.18 22.95
C ARG A 203 -3.28 23.95 24.04
N LEU A 204 -2.85 23.40 25.18
CA LEU A 204 -3.72 23.14 26.31
C LEU A 204 -4.19 24.44 26.98
N ALA A 205 -5.46 24.47 27.40
CA ALA A 205 -6.10 25.64 28.01
C ALA A 205 -5.41 26.13 29.31
N SER A 206 -4.59 25.30 29.95
CA SER A 206 -3.81 25.64 31.14
C SER A 206 -2.60 26.54 30.87
N GLY A 207 -2.38 27.01 29.64
CA GLY A 207 -1.24 27.84 29.27
C GLY A 207 0.08 27.06 29.16
N GLY A 208 -0.01 25.73 29.04
CA GLY A 208 1.14 24.84 28.90
C GLY A 208 1.80 24.89 27.51
N GLU A 209 2.89 24.13 27.38
CA GLU A 209 3.60 23.94 26.12
C GLU A 209 2.68 23.33 25.06
N GLU A 210 2.84 23.76 23.81
CA GLU A 210 2.09 23.23 22.67
C GLU A 210 2.56 21.80 22.38
N ILE A 211 1.65 20.85 22.38
CA ILE A 211 1.94 19.46 22.05
C ILE A 211 2.04 19.36 20.53
N ASP A 212 3.21 18.98 20.02
CA ASP A 212 3.45 18.75 18.59
C ASP A 212 3.16 17.29 18.21
N TYR A 213 2.21 17.07 17.29
CA TYR A 213 1.87 15.74 16.75
C TYR A 213 2.48 15.46 15.38
N LYS A 214 3.26 16.37 14.79
CA LYS A 214 3.98 16.13 13.53
C LYS A 214 4.82 14.84 13.53
N PRO A 215 5.48 14.43 14.64
CA PRO A 215 6.16 13.13 14.68
C PRO A 215 5.22 11.93 14.47
N LEU A 216 3.96 12.02 14.92
CA LEU A 216 2.95 10.97 14.70
C LEU A 216 2.46 10.98 13.24
N VAL A 217 2.26 12.16 12.64
CA VAL A 217 1.94 12.31 11.21
C VAL A 217 3.03 11.66 10.36
N ARG A 218 4.31 11.97 10.65
CA ARG A 218 5.47 11.37 9.98
C ARG A 218 5.47 9.85 10.09
N LYS A 219 5.35 9.32 11.31
CA LYS A 219 5.34 7.88 11.57
C LYS A 219 4.19 7.18 10.83
N PHE A 220 3.01 7.79 10.81
CA PHE A 220 1.86 7.26 10.07
C PHE A 220 2.09 7.28 8.56
N ALA A 221 2.60 8.39 8.01
CA ALA A 221 2.95 8.50 6.60
C ALA A 221 4.00 7.46 6.17
N GLU A 222 5.03 7.23 6.98
CA GLU A 222 6.06 6.21 6.75
C GLU A 222 5.45 4.80 6.74
N ALA A 223 4.56 4.49 7.69
CA ALA A 223 3.84 3.22 7.71
C ALA A 223 2.98 3.03 6.46
N CYS A 224 2.27 4.07 6.03
CA CYS A 224 1.50 4.07 4.79
C CYS A 224 2.40 3.85 3.56
N ALA A 225 3.52 4.55 3.45
CA ALA A 225 4.46 4.41 2.35
C ALA A 225 5.04 2.99 2.27
N GLN A 226 5.47 2.42 3.41
CA GLN A 226 5.98 1.06 3.49
C GLN A 226 4.91 0.02 3.10
N ALA A 227 3.67 0.23 3.55
CA ALA A 227 2.56 -0.64 3.23
C ALA A 227 1.97 -0.39 1.83
N LYS A 228 2.36 0.67 1.09
CA LYS A 228 1.73 1.09 -0.17
C LYS A 228 0.23 1.43 0.01
N VAL A 229 -0.07 2.13 1.10
CA VAL A 229 -1.40 2.64 1.44
C VAL A 229 -1.49 4.12 1.11
N THR A 230 -2.53 4.50 0.37
CA THR A 230 -2.88 5.89 0.12
C THR A 230 -4.13 6.27 0.89
N VAL A 231 -4.13 7.46 1.51
CA VAL A 231 -5.22 7.91 2.38
C VAL A 231 -6.01 9.04 1.73
N TYR A 232 -7.23 8.69 1.31
CA TYR A 232 -8.26 9.62 0.89
C TYR A 232 -8.99 10.09 2.15
N THR A 233 -8.93 11.38 2.47
CA THR A 233 -9.58 11.92 3.66
C THR A 233 -10.91 12.56 3.30
N VAL A 234 -11.92 12.40 4.15
CA VAL A 234 -13.24 13.01 3.95
C VAL A 234 -13.64 13.72 5.22
N ASN A 235 -13.78 15.03 5.15
CA ASN A 235 -14.39 15.81 6.22
C ASN A 235 -15.90 15.96 5.96
N PRO A 236 -16.77 15.27 6.74
CA PRO A 236 -18.21 15.31 6.55
C PRO A 236 -18.86 16.55 7.19
N SER A 237 -18.09 17.52 7.69
CA SER A 237 -18.65 18.73 8.30
C SER A 237 -19.50 19.50 7.30
N THR A 238 -20.73 19.78 7.71
CA THR A 238 -21.70 20.62 6.99
C THR A 238 -21.73 22.06 7.54
N SER A 239 -20.83 22.38 8.48
CA SER A 239 -20.81 23.67 9.17
C SER A 239 -20.48 24.80 8.20
N ALA A 240 -21.37 25.79 8.10
CA ALA A 240 -21.17 26.95 7.23
C ALA A 240 -20.05 27.90 7.71
N VAL A 241 -19.76 27.89 9.01
CA VAL A 241 -18.71 28.72 9.63
C VAL A 241 -17.75 27.79 10.39
N PRO A 242 -16.54 27.53 9.87
CA PRO A 242 -15.57 26.67 10.55
C PRO A 242 -14.93 27.39 11.73
N SER A 243 -14.79 26.68 12.86
CA SER A 243 -14.00 27.17 14.00
C SER A 243 -12.49 27.03 13.75
N ALA A 244 -11.65 27.65 14.57
CA ALA A 244 -10.19 27.52 14.46
C ALA A 244 -9.72 26.06 14.62
N SER A 245 -10.36 25.27 15.50
CA SER A 245 -10.06 23.85 15.67
C SER A 245 -10.52 23.00 14.47
N ASP A 246 -11.62 23.39 13.80
CA ASP A 246 -12.03 22.74 12.55
C ASP A 246 -11.00 22.97 11.45
N LEU A 247 -10.49 24.19 11.31
CA LEU A 247 -9.46 24.52 10.33
C LEU A 247 -8.16 23.74 10.58
N ALA A 248 -7.71 23.66 11.83
CA ALA A 248 -6.53 22.87 12.21
C ALA A 248 -6.72 21.37 11.94
N SER A 249 -7.95 20.85 12.13
CA SER A 249 -8.25 19.44 11.86
C SER A 249 -8.31 19.15 10.35
N VAL A 250 -8.88 20.06 9.55
CA VAL A 250 -8.85 20.00 8.08
C VAL A 250 -7.42 20.03 7.55
N GLU A 251 -6.56 20.85 8.13
CA GLU A 251 -5.14 20.91 7.76
C GLU A 251 -4.45 19.56 7.96
N THR A 252 -4.71 18.86 9.08
CA THR A 252 -4.18 17.51 9.30
C THR A 252 -4.67 16.51 8.26
N LEU A 253 -5.96 16.55 7.91
CA LEU A 253 -6.52 15.67 6.87
C LEU A 253 -5.84 15.93 5.52
N GLN A 254 -5.65 17.19 5.16
CA GLN A 254 -4.93 17.59 3.96
C GLN A 254 -3.46 17.10 3.99
N GLN A 255 -2.75 17.28 5.10
CA GLN A 255 -1.36 16.82 5.23
C GLN A 255 -1.26 15.30 5.05
N ILE A 256 -2.13 14.52 5.70
CA ILE A 256 -2.16 13.06 5.55
C ILE A 256 -2.42 12.65 4.10
N SER A 257 -3.37 13.30 3.42
CA SER A 257 -3.60 13.06 2.00
C SER A 257 -2.37 13.40 1.16
N ASN A 258 -1.72 14.55 1.37
CA ASN A 258 -0.55 14.96 0.59
C ASN A 258 0.66 14.03 0.80
N PHE A 259 0.90 13.55 2.03
CA PHE A 259 2.02 12.63 2.31
C PHE A 259 1.81 11.22 1.79
N THR A 260 0.57 10.81 1.53
CA THR A 260 0.27 9.46 1.05
C THR A 260 -0.14 9.41 -0.42
N GLY A 261 -0.20 10.57 -1.08
CA GLY A 261 -0.67 10.71 -2.46
C GLY A 261 -2.16 10.50 -2.63
N GLY A 262 -2.95 10.84 -1.61
CA GLY A 262 -4.41 10.82 -1.64
C GLY A 262 -5.00 12.19 -1.90
N ARG A 263 -6.28 12.35 -1.57
CA ARG A 263 -7.03 13.60 -1.73
C ARG A 263 -7.93 13.87 -0.54
N LEU A 264 -7.99 15.13 -0.12
CA LEU A 264 -9.01 15.62 0.79
C LEU A 264 -10.30 15.88 0.03
N PHE A 265 -11.39 15.34 0.56
CA PHE A 265 -12.76 15.67 0.18
C PHE A 265 -13.45 16.36 1.34
N THR A 266 -14.27 17.33 1.02
CA THR A 266 -15.10 18.05 1.98
C THR A 266 -16.55 18.00 1.52
N SER A 267 -17.48 18.32 2.43
CA SER A 267 -18.92 18.29 2.17
C SER A 267 -19.41 16.86 1.83
N ASN A 268 -20.60 16.75 1.21
CA ASN A 268 -21.26 15.50 0.81
C ASN A 268 -20.53 14.79 -0.35
N SER A 269 -19.29 14.40 -0.10
CA SER A 269 -18.35 13.84 -1.07
C SER A 269 -17.86 12.45 -0.71
N ILE A 270 -18.50 11.77 0.27
CA ILE A 270 -18.11 10.41 0.67
C ILE A 270 -18.17 9.46 -0.53
N GLY A 271 -19.25 9.51 -1.31
CA GLY A 271 -19.37 8.68 -2.51
C GLY A 271 -18.29 8.93 -3.57
N LYS A 272 -17.89 10.20 -3.76
CA LYS A 272 -16.80 10.56 -4.68
C LYS A 272 -15.45 10.04 -4.19
N ALA A 273 -15.16 10.19 -2.90
CA ALA A 273 -13.94 9.70 -2.30
C ALA A 273 -13.82 8.17 -2.42
N VAL A 274 -14.91 7.45 -2.12
CA VAL A 274 -14.95 6.00 -2.28
C VAL A 274 -14.79 5.59 -3.74
N ALA A 275 -15.44 6.29 -4.68
CA ALA A 275 -15.30 5.99 -6.10
C ALA A 275 -13.87 6.21 -6.61
N GLN A 276 -13.29 7.37 -6.34
CA GLN A 276 -11.94 7.66 -6.79
C GLN A 276 -10.93 6.68 -6.19
N ALA A 277 -11.04 6.37 -4.88
CA ALA A 277 -10.16 5.40 -4.23
C ALA A 277 -10.34 3.97 -4.77
N ALA A 278 -11.58 3.52 -4.98
CA ALA A 278 -11.85 2.18 -5.49
C ALA A 278 -11.40 1.98 -6.95
N ASP A 279 -11.36 3.05 -7.74
CA ASP A 279 -11.00 2.99 -9.16
C ASP A 279 -9.54 3.38 -9.44
N ALA A 280 -8.84 3.97 -8.46
CA ALA A 280 -7.47 4.46 -8.55
C ALA A 280 -6.46 3.43 -9.09
N TRP A 281 -6.64 2.15 -8.74
CA TRP A 281 -5.74 1.08 -9.18
C TRP A 281 -5.67 0.95 -10.72
N ARG A 282 -6.72 1.37 -11.46
CA ARG A 282 -6.73 1.30 -12.92
C ARG A 282 -5.78 2.30 -13.56
N GLY A 283 -5.43 3.38 -12.88
CA GLY A 283 -4.54 4.43 -13.36
C GLY A 283 -3.31 4.60 -12.47
N ASN A 284 -2.85 3.52 -11.84
CA ASN A 284 -1.73 3.56 -10.91
C ASN A 284 -0.39 3.22 -11.58
N TYR A 285 0.60 4.05 -11.30
CA TYR A 285 1.98 3.96 -11.76
C TYR A 285 2.95 4.02 -10.58
N THR A 286 4.06 3.31 -10.67
CA THR A 286 5.22 3.47 -9.78
C THR A 286 6.34 4.15 -10.57
N ILE A 287 6.81 5.28 -10.05
CA ILE A 287 7.94 6.04 -10.60
C ILE A 287 9.09 5.96 -9.59
N GLY A 288 10.27 5.55 -10.05
CA GLY A 288 11.48 5.48 -9.24
C GLY A 288 12.60 6.34 -9.81
N TYR A 289 13.36 6.98 -8.93
CA TYR A 289 14.53 7.78 -9.27
C TYR A 289 15.59 7.68 -8.18
N TYR A 290 16.82 8.08 -8.51
CA TYR A 290 17.95 8.07 -7.58
C TYR A 290 18.31 9.51 -7.19
N PRO A 291 17.91 9.98 -6.00
CA PRO A 291 18.40 11.25 -5.48
C PRO A 291 19.93 11.23 -5.37
N ALA A 292 20.54 12.41 -5.45
CA ALA A 292 21.97 12.55 -5.23
C ALA A 292 22.36 12.06 -3.81
N ALA A 293 23.60 11.61 -3.64
CA ALA A 293 24.03 10.98 -2.38
C ALA A 293 23.93 11.90 -1.15
N ASP A 294 24.04 13.21 -1.38
CA ASP A 294 23.89 14.31 -0.42
C ASP A 294 22.43 14.72 -0.17
N ASN A 295 21.46 14.25 -0.98
CA ASN A 295 20.03 14.48 -0.71
C ASN A 295 19.54 13.70 0.52
N TRP A 296 20.23 12.65 0.98
CA TRP A 296 19.83 11.83 2.12
C TRP A 296 20.20 12.47 3.47
N ASP A 297 19.64 13.66 3.73
CA ASP A 297 19.96 14.52 4.87
C ASP A 297 18.95 14.41 6.05
N GLY A 298 18.01 13.46 5.97
CA GLY A 298 16.98 13.22 6.99
C GLY A 298 15.87 14.28 7.06
N LYS A 299 15.89 15.30 6.18
CA LYS A 299 14.86 16.33 6.12
C LYS A 299 13.71 15.92 5.22
N LEU A 300 12.60 16.64 5.31
CA LEU A 300 11.50 16.52 4.37
C LEU A 300 11.88 17.14 3.02
N HIS A 301 11.93 16.33 1.97
CA HIS A 301 12.13 16.76 0.59
C HIS A 301 10.79 16.81 -0.12
N LYS A 302 10.53 17.91 -0.82
CA LYS A 302 9.31 18.08 -1.62
C LYS A 302 9.51 17.48 -2.99
N VAL A 303 8.50 16.76 -3.44
CA VAL A 303 8.49 16.09 -4.73
C VAL A 303 7.35 16.64 -5.56
N LYS A 304 7.60 16.84 -6.85
CA LYS A 304 6.59 17.25 -7.81
C LYS A 304 6.62 16.31 -9.00
N VAL A 305 5.49 15.69 -9.27
CA VAL A 305 5.24 14.96 -10.52
C VAL A 305 4.33 15.82 -11.39
N SER A 306 4.67 15.93 -12.66
CA SER A 306 3.84 16.61 -13.66
C SER A 306 3.81 15.81 -14.94
N SER A 307 2.93 16.18 -15.86
CA SER A 307 2.85 15.53 -17.16
C SER A 307 2.74 16.52 -18.31
N GLY A 308 3.29 16.12 -19.46
CA GLY A 308 3.12 16.83 -20.72
C GLY A 308 1.71 16.71 -21.32
N ARG A 309 0.91 15.70 -20.90
CA ARG A 309 -0.47 15.52 -21.37
C ARG A 309 -1.40 16.45 -20.60
N ARG A 310 -2.18 17.26 -21.31
CA ARG A 310 -3.10 18.25 -20.72
C ARG A 310 -4.33 17.59 -20.09
N GLY A 311 -4.93 18.27 -19.11
CA GLY A 311 -6.22 17.87 -18.51
C GLY A 311 -6.12 16.67 -17.56
N MET A 312 -4.91 16.38 -17.08
CA MET A 312 -4.68 15.30 -16.13
C MET A 312 -4.55 15.81 -14.71
N ASP A 313 -5.01 14.98 -13.80
CA ASP A 313 -4.98 15.18 -12.37
C ASP A 313 -4.17 14.04 -11.75
N LEU A 314 -2.95 14.36 -11.29
CA LEU A 314 -2.00 13.40 -10.76
C LEU A 314 -2.02 13.46 -9.23
N LEU A 315 -2.27 12.32 -8.58
CA LEU A 315 -2.17 12.17 -7.13
C LEU A 315 -0.91 11.37 -6.80
N PHE A 316 -0.04 11.95 -5.98
CA PHE A 316 1.24 11.36 -5.58
C PHE A 316 1.70 11.93 -4.23
N PRO A 317 2.56 11.22 -3.47
CA PRO A 317 3.16 11.79 -2.27
C PRO A 317 3.95 13.07 -2.59
N GLU A 318 3.53 14.21 -2.02
CA GLU A 318 4.14 15.52 -2.29
C GLU A 318 5.51 15.72 -1.61
N GLY A 319 5.95 14.74 -0.82
CA GLY A 319 7.26 14.73 -0.22
C GLY A 319 7.56 13.45 0.55
N TYR A 320 8.83 13.28 0.90
CA TYR A 320 9.33 12.16 1.68
C TYR A 320 10.43 12.63 2.63
N TYR A 321 10.60 11.95 3.75
CA TYR A 321 11.75 12.16 4.61
C TYR A 321 12.96 11.46 4.02
N ALA A 322 14.01 12.21 3.72
CA ALA A 322 15.22 11.72 3.08
C ALA A 322 16.15 11.01 4.07
N ASP A 323 15.58 10.10 4.87
CA ASP A 323 16.35 9.18 5.71
C ASP A 323 16.95 8.10 4.82
N ARG A 324 18.24 7.84 5.00
CA ARG A 324 18.92 6.79 4.23
C ARG A 324 18.28 5.43 4.57
N PRO A 325 17.68 4.71 3.61
CA PRO A 325 16.93 3.50 3.92
C PRO A 325 17.87 2.37 4.35
N ASP A 326 17.49 1.66 5.41
CA ASP A 326 18.11 0.38 5.75
C ASP A 326 17.58 -0.70 4.80
N ALA A 327 18.35 -0.99 3.74
CA ALA A 327 18.01 -2.00 2.74
C ALA A 327 17.75 -3.39 3.37
N THR A 328 18.43 -3.72 4.47
CA THR A 328 18.23 -4.99 5.17
C THR A 328 16.89 -5.02 5.87
N ALA A 329 16.52 -3.94 6.56
CA ALA A 329 15.22 -3.83 7.20
C ALA A 329 14.08 -3.80 6.18
N ALA A 330 14.25 -3.08 5.06
CA ALA A 330 13.28 -3.00 3.98
C ALA A 330 13.00 -4.40 3.37
N MET A 331 14.06 -5.12 2.98
CA MET A 331 13.93 -6.47 2.44
C MET A 331 13.30 -7.43 3.45
N ARG A 332 13.70 -7.36 4.72
CA ARG A 332 13.11 -8.20 5.77
C ARG A 332 11.61 -7.96 5.90
N GLY A 333 11.19 -6.69 5.89
CA GLY A 333 9.78 -6.30 5.98
C GLY A 333 8.98 -6.79 4.77
N ALA A 334 9.50 -6.58 3.56
CA ALA A 334 8.85 -7.01 2.32
C ALA A 334 8.68 -8.53 2.24
N LEU A 335 9.74 -9.30 2.53
CA LEU A 335 9.67 -10.76 2.54
C LEU A 335 8.75 -11.26 3.65
N GLN A 336 8.81 -10.69 4.85
CA GLN A 336 7.92 -11.08 5.94
C GLN A 336 6.44 -10.83 5.59
N ALA A 337 6.13 -9.69 4.97
CA ALA A 337 4.77 -9.40 4.51
C ALA A 337 4.29 -10.40 3.45
N ALA A 338 5.13 -10.74 2.47
CA ALA A 338 4.81 -11.71 1.42
C ALA A 338 4.63 -13.14 1.94
N VAL A 339 5.43 -13.54 2.95
CA VAL A 339 5.32 -14.84 3.62
C VAL A 339 4.04 -14.92 4.46
N SER A 340 3.70 -13.83 5.15
CA SER A 340 2.53 -13.75 6.02
C SER A 340 1.22 -13.53 5.26
N SER A 341 1.27 -12.99 4.03
CA SER A 341 0.08 -12.78 3.22
C SER A 341 -0.56 -14.13 2.87
N PRO A 342 -1.89 -14.27 2.94
CA PRO A 342 -2.55 -15.44 2.38
C PRO A 342 -2.63 -15.36 0.84
N PHE A 343 -2.35 -14.20 0.24
CA PHE A 343 -2.43 -13.92 -1.20
C PHE A 343 -1.08 -13.99 -1.89
N ASP A 344 -1.13 -14.20 -3.21
CA ASP A 344 0.04 -14.06 -4.06
C ASP A 344 0.25 -12.57 -4.42
N SER A 345 1.50 -12.14 -4.46
CA SER A 345 1.90 -10.75 -4.73
C SER A 345 2.02 -10.53 -6.23
N PRO A 346 1.21 -9.64 -6.85
CA PRO A 346 1.20 -9.46 -8.30
C PRO A 346 2.13 -8.34 -8.79
N GLU A 347 2.91 -7.71 -7.91
CA GLU A 347 3.69 -6.52 -8.28
C GLU A 347 4.82 -6.85 -9.24
N MET A 348 5.38 -8.06 -9.12
CA MET A 348 6.19 -8.67 -10.17
C MET A 348 5.47 -9.90 -10.68
N ARG A 349 5.27 -10.00 -12.00
CA ARG A 349 4.69 -11.18 -12.61
C ARG A 349 5.70 -12.33 -12.57
N VAL A 350 5.34 -13.38 -11.86
CA VAL A 350 6.14 -14.59 -11.70
C VAL A 350 5.36 -15.78 -12.25
N ARG A 351 6.02 -16.62 -13.05
CA ARG A 351 5.52 -17.94 -13.46
C ARG A 351 6.45 -19.00 -12.90
N VAL A 352 5.89 -20.04 -12.28
CA VAL A 352 6.67 -21.14 -11.70
C VAL A 352 6.25 -22.44 -12.34
N THR A 353 7.22 -23.25 -12.73
CA THR A 353 7.02 -24.66 -13.09
C THR A 353 7.89 -25.49 -12.16
N ASP A 354 7.28 -26.44 -11.47
CA ASP A 354 8.00 -27.44 -10.67
C ASP A 354 8.09 -28.74 -11.47
N THR A 355 9.30 -29.32 -11.56
CA THR A 355 9.53 -30.64 -12.12
C THR A 355 10.33 -31.46 -11.13
N LYS A 356 9.64 -32.22 -10.26
CA LYS A 356 10.24 -33.06 -9.22
C LYS A 356 11.20 -32.30 -8.28
N GLY A 357 10.84 -31.08 -7.89
CA GLY A 357 11.66 -30.22 -7.03
C GLY A 357 12.67 -29.36 -7.78
N HIS A 358 12.73 -29.43 -9.11
CA HIS A 358 13.49 -28.49 -9.94
C HIS A 358 12.57 -27.34 -10.35
N LEU A 359 12.70 -26.19 -9.69
CA LEU A 359 11.87 -25.02 -9.96
C LEU A 359 12.46 -24.22 -11.11
N GLN A 360 11.64 -23.97 -12.14
CA GLN A 360 11.88 -22.95 -13.16
C GLN A 360 10.96 -21.75 -12.88
N ILE A 361 11.58 -20.63 -12.57
CA ILE A 361 10.89 -19.38 -12.21
C ILE A 361 11.14 -18.38 -13.33
N ARG A 362 10.08 -17.89 -13.97
CA ARG A 362 10.18 -16.79 -14.94
C ARG A 362 9.61 -15.52 -14.35
N VAL A 363 10.46 -14.50 -14.22
CA VAL A 363 10.10 -13.16 -13.77
C VAL A 363 9.92 -12.28 -15.01
N ASP A 364 8.82 -11.56 -15.12
CA ASP A 364 8.63 -10.68 -16.27
C ASP A 364 9.70 -9.57 -16.32
N TYR A 365 10.31 -9.38 -17.49
CA TYR A 365 11.42 -8.46 -17.67
C TYR A 365 11.05 -7.00 -17.35
N ALA A 366 9.80 -6.60 -17.60
CA ALA A 366 9.34 -5.24 -17.33
C ALA A 366 9.15 -4.94 -15.82
N ASP A 367 9.13 -5.97 -14.98
CA ASP A 367 8.85 -5.85 -13.56
C ASP A 367 10.13 -5.90 -12.69
N ALA A 368 11.29 -6.17 -13.30
CA ALA A 368 12.60 -6.19 -12.62
C ALA A 368 13.48 -5.04 -13.10
N LEU A 369 14.29 -4.45 -12.20
CA LEU A 369 15.32 -3.51 -12.62
C LEU A 369 16.48 -4.24 -13.27
N VAL A 370 16.67 -3.98 -14.57
CA VAL A 370 17.79 -4.50 -15.35
C VAL A 370 18.70 -3.33 -15.71
N THR A 371 19.98 -3.46 -15.38
CA THR A 371 21.01 -2.46 -15.70
C THR A 371 22.01 -3.04 -16.68
N GLU A 372 22.48 -2.22 -17.61
CA GLU A 372 23.59 -2.61 -18.48
C GLU A 372 24.92 -2.29 -17.79
N LYS A 373 25.83 -3.26 -17.77
CA LYS A 373 27.19 -3.15 -17.24
C LYS A 373 28.14 -3.97 -18.09
N ASP A 374 29.20 -3.35 -18.60
CA ASP A 374 30.25 -4.01 -19.37
C ASP A 374 29.72 -4.84 -20.57
N GLY A 375 28.66 -4.35 -21.24
CA GLY A 375 28.00 -5.03 -22.37
C GLY A 375 27.08 -6.19 -21.99
N HIS A 376 26.86 -6.41 -20.69
CA HIS A 376 25.91 -7.39 -20.16
C HIS A 376 24.73 -6.72 -19.47
N PHE A 377 23.58 -7.39 -19.48
CA PHE A 377 22.37 -6.94 -18.79
C PHE A 377 22.20 -7.71 -17.49
N THR A 378 22.30 -7.00 -16.38
CA THR A 378 22.33 -7.59 -15.04
C THR A 378 21.05 -7.29 -14.26
N ALA A 379 20.54 -8.30 -13.56
CA ALA A 379 19.46 -8.16 -12.58
C ALA A 379 19.88 -8.86 -11.28
N SER A 380 19.63 -8.22 -10.15
CA SER A 380 19.90 -8.78 -8.82
C SER A 380 18.58 -8.99 -8.09
N LEU A 381 18.16 -10.24 -7.97
CA LEU A 381 16.90 -10.61 -7.32
C LEU A 381 17.19 -11.41 -6.05
N VAL A 382 16.21 -11.49 -5.16
CA VAL A 382 16.23 -12.37 -3.99
C VAL A 382 15.01 -13.26 -4.04
N MET A 383 15.21 -14.55 -3.80
CA MET A 383 14.14 -15.54 -3.85
C MET A 383 14.05 -16.32 -2.55
N THR A 384 12.84 -16.67 -2.13
CA THR A 384 12.59 -17.65 -1.06
C THR A 384 11.40 -18.52 -1.42
N VAL A 385 11.37 -19.73 -0.86
CA VAL A 385 10.28 -20.70 -1.05
C VAL A 385 9.66 -21.03 0.30
N VAL A 386 8.34 -21.00 0.37
CA VAL A 386 7.57 -21.39 1.55
C VAL A 386 6.86 -22.71 1.25
N ASP A 387 7.07 -23.70 2.12
CA ASP A 387 6.42 -25.01 2.01
C ASP A 387 5.05 -24.98 2.68
N TYR A 388 4.02 -25.46 1.98
CA TYR A 388 2.67 -25.55 2.48
C TYR A 388 2.21 -27.00 2.61
N THR A 389 1.61 -27.29 3.76
CA THR A 389 0.79 -28.49 3.99
C THR A 389 -0.69 -28.12 3.82
N ALA A 390 -1.59 -29.10 3.89
CA ALA A 390 -3.03 -28.84 4.00
C ALA A 390 -3.40 -27.89 5.17
N LYS A 391 -2.58 -27.84 6.24
CA LYS A 391 -2.82 -27.00 7.43
C LYS A 391 -2.24 -25.58 7.31
N GLY A 392 -1.57 -25.26 6.21
CA GLY A 392 -0.91 -23.97 6.00
C GLY A 392 0.63 -24.06 5.93
N PRO A 393 1.34 -22.92 6.07
CA PRO A 393 2.78 -22.85 5.90
C PRO A 393 3.51 -23.64 6.99
N LYS A 394 4.48 -24.46 6.58
CA LYS A 394 5.24 -25.38 7.43
C LYS A 394 6.67 -24.93 7.65
N SER A 395 7.35 -24.53 6.59
CA SER A 395 8.76 -24.11 6.58
C SER A 395 8.99 -23.01 5.55
N ILE A 396 10.11 -22.31 5.71
CA ILE A 396 10.59 -21.31 4.76
C ILE A 396 12.06 -21.58 4.49
N ALA A 397 12.42 -21.65 3.21
CA ALA A 397 13.81 -21.76 2.79
C ALA A 397 14.55 -20.44 3.05
N PRO A 398 15.83 -20.48 3.47
CA PRO A 398 16.69 -19.30 3.51
C PRO A 398 16.59 -18.48 2.22
N PRO A 399 16.44 -17.14 2.28
CA PRO A 399 16.47 -16.32 1.08
C PRO A 399 17.79 -16.50 0.31
N ALA A 400 17.69 -16.70 -1.00
CA ALA A 400 18.82 -16.88 -1.91
C ALA A 400 18.96 -15.66 -2.83
N ALA A 401 20.19 -15.18 -3.00
CA ALA A 401 20.49 -14.15 -4.01
C ALA A 401 20.55 -14.78 -5.40
N MET A 402 19.84 -14.17 -6.34
CA MET A 402 19.69 -14.58 -7.72
C MET A 402 20.26 -13.49 -8.61
N ASN A 403 21.56 -13.56 -8.85
CA ASN A 403 22.26 -12.62 -9.72
C ASN A 403 22.27 -13.15 -11.15
N VAL A 404 21.59 -12.45 -12.04
CA VAL A 404 21.46 -12.80 -13.45
C VAL A 404 22.35 -11.87 -14.26
N SER A 405 23.11 -12.43 -15.19
CA SER A 405 23.83 -11.70 -16.23
C SER A 405 23.45 -12.26 -17.59
N MET A 406 22.99 -11.41 -18.49
CA MET A 406 22.47 -11.78 -19.81
C MET A 406 23.31 -11.13 -20.90
N THR A 407 23.58 -11.86 -21.99
CA THR A 407 23.96 -11.27 -23.27
C THR A 407 22.77 -10.53 -23.89
N GLU A 408 22.98 -9.78 -24.98
CA GLU A 408 21.90 -9.13 -25.71
C GLU A 408 20.87 -10.15 -26.25
N GLU A 409 21.30 -11.32 -26.73
CA GLU A 409 20.40 -12.39 -27.18
C GLU A 409 19.57 -12.96 -26.03
N GLN A 410 20.21 -13.20 -24.87
CA GLN A 410 19.52 -13.69 -23.68
C GLN A 410 18.54 -12.65 -23.13
N ARG A 411 18.90 -11.37 -23.19
CA ARG A 411 18.00 -10.26 -22.84
C ARG A 411 16.81 -10.22 -23.78
N ALA A 412 17.01 -10.33 -25.10
CA ALA A 412 15.91 -10.35 -26.07
C ALA A 412 14.95 -11.52 -25.81
N ALA A 413 15.48 -12.70 -25.44
CA ALA A 413 14.66 -13.83 -25.00
C ALA A 413 13.93 -13.52 -23.68
N ALA A 414 14.61 -12.93 -22.70
CA ALA A 414 14.02 -12.57 -21.40
C ALA A 414 12.91 -11.52 -21.52
N MET A 415 13.02 -10.57 -22.45
CA MET A 415 11.95 -9.60 -22.76
C MET A 415 10.66 -10.26 -23.25
N LYS A 416 10.77 -11.43 -23.88
CA LYS A 416 9.63 -12.18 -24.41
C LYS A 416 9.10 -13.20 -23.40
N ASP A 417 10.00 -14.01 -22.85
CA ASP A 417 9.63 -15.20 -22.06
C ASP A 417 9.73 -14.96 -20.54
N GLY A 418 10.40 -13.89 -20.13
CA GLY A 418 10.77 -13.57 -18.74
C GLY A 418 12.22 -13.97 -18.40
N ILE A 419 12.78 -13.31 -17.40
CA ILE A 419 14.07 -13.64 -16.79
C ILE A 419 13.94 -15.01 -16.11
N LEU A 420 14.71 -15.99 -16.58
CA LEU A 420 14.70 -17.35 -16.04
C LEU A 420 15.62 -17.45 -14.83
N LEU A 421 15.06 -17.90 -13.70
CA LEU A 421 15.77 -18.34 -12.51
C LEU A 421 15.51 -19.84 -12.31
N THR A 422 16.49 -20.56 -11.77
CA THR A 422 16.38 -21.98 -11.46
C THR A 422 16.79 -22.24 -10.03
N GLN A 423 16.04 -23.09 -9.34
CA GLN A 423 16.35 -23.47 -7.96
C GLN A 423 15.93 -24.92 -7.70
N ASP A 424 16.83 -25.68 -7.10
CA ASP A 424 16.48 -26.99 -6.55
C ASP A 424 15.84 -26.80 -5.17
N HIS A 425 14.64 -27.34 -5.02
CA HIS A 425 13.85 -27.33 -3.79
C HIS A 425 13.02 -28.62 -3.72
N PRO A 426 13.65 -29.77 -3.41
CA PRO A 426 12.92 -31.03 -3.26
C PRO A 426 11.93 -30.93 -2.10
N ALA A 427 10.65 -31.14 -2.39
CA ALA A 427 9.60 -31.09 -1.38
C ALA A 427 9.71 -32.28 -0.41
N ALA A 428 9.69 -31.99 0.90
CA ALA A 428 9.63 -33.02 1.93
C ALA A 428 8.26 -33.71 1.97
N GLU A 429 8.20 -34.89 2.60
CA GLU A 429 6.95 -35.62 2.77
C GLU A 429 5.87 -34.75 3.47
N GLY A 430 4.65 -34.77 2.92
CA GLY A 430 3.51 -34.01 3.43
C GLY A 430 3.42 -32.55 2.96
N ILE A 431 4.37 -32.08 2.15
CA ILE A 431 4.26 -30.79 1.46
C ILE A 431 3.43 -30.98 0.18
N GLU A 432 2.38 -30.17 0.03
CA GLU A 432 1.43 -30.25 -1.09
C GLU A 432 1.58 -29.09 -2.08
N ARG A 433 2.03 -27.93 -1.58
CA ARG A 433 2.16 -26.70 -2.36
C ARG A 433 3.41 -25.95 -1.95
N LEU A 434 3.95 -25.17 -2.89
CA LEU A 434 5.07 -24.26 -2.70
C LEU A 434 4.60 -22.85 -3.02
N ARG A 435 4.95 -21.88 -2.19
CA ARG A 435 4.90 -20.46 -2.58
C ARG A 435 6.30 -19.97 -2.86
N VAL A 436 6.55 -19.62 -4.12
CA VAL A 436 7.78 -18.95 -4.54
C VAL A 436 7.57 -17.46 -4.40
N ILE A 437 8.50 -16.78 -3.72
CA ILE A 437 8.51 -15.33 -3.55
C ILE A 437 9.79 -14.81 -4.18
N VAL A 438 9.66 -13.84 -5.08
CA VAL A 438 10.76 -13.10 -5.72
C VAL A 438 10.66 -11.64 -5.30
N TYR A 439 11.79 -11.08 -4.90
CA TYR A 439 11.95 -9.69 -4.48
C TYR A 439 13.07 -9.04 -5.28
N ASP A 440 12.83 -7.85 -5.79
CA ASP A 440 13.87 -7.01 -6.38
C ASP A 440 14.32 -5.98 -5.33
N PRO A 441 15.54 -6.07 -4.77
CA PRO A 441 16.04 -5.12 -3.78
C PRO A 441 16.17 -3.68 -4.28
N ALA A 442 16.31 -3.47 -5.59
CA ALA A 442 16.48 -2.14 -6.16
C ALA A 442 15.16 -1.38 -6.25
N THR A 443 14.09 -2.08 -6.65
CA THR A 443 12.75 -1.49 -6.81
C THR A 443 11.85 -1.77 -5.61
N ASN A 444 12.22 -2.73 -4.76
CA ASN A 444 11.46 -3.26 -3.64
C ASN A 444 10.02 -3.63 -4.03
N LEU A 445 9.89 -4.18 -5.24
CA LEU A 445 8.72 -4.90 -5.71
C LEU A 445 8.81 -6.37 -5.29
N VAL A 446 7.65 -6.99 -5.09
CA VAL A 446 7.53 -8.40 -4.75
C VAL A 446 6.58 -9.10 -5.71
N GLY A 447 7.05 -10.20 -6.29
CA GLY A 447 6.22 -11.19 -6.96
C GLY A 447 6.08 -12.45 -6.11
N SER A 448 4.92 -13.08 -6.10
CA SER A 448 4.83 -14.45 -5.60
C SER A 448 3.80 -15.28 -6.36
N MET A 449 3.99 -16.59 -6.33
CA MET A 449 3.08 -17.55 -6.95
C MET A 449 3.03 -18.82 -6.11
N MET A 450 1.83 -19.28 -5.80
CA MET A 450 1.60 -20.59 -5.22
C MET A 450 1.41 -21.64 -6.31
N VAL A 451 2.16 -22.75 -6.22
CA VAL A 451 2.08 -23.88 -7.15
C VAL A 451 1.94 -25.20 -6.39
N PRO A 452 1.29 -26.23 -6.96
CA PRO A 452 1.39 -27.59 -6.44
C PRO A 452 2.83 -28.11 -6.58
N VAL A 453 3.20 -29.05 -5.71
CA VAL A 453 4.44 -29.83 -5.90
C VAL A 453 4.29 -30.72 -7.15
N GLY A 454 5.33 -30.74 -8.00
CA GLY A 454 5.34 -31.43 -9.30
C GLY A 454 5.88 -32.85 -9.31
#